data_AF-A0A328E384-F1
#
_entry.id   AF-A0A328E384-F1
#
_cell.length_a   1.000
_cell.length_b   1.000
_cell.length_c   1.000
_cell.angle_alpha   90.00
_cell.angle_beta   90.00
_cell.angle_gamma   90.00
#
_symmetry.space_group_name_H-M   'P 1'
#
loop_
_entity.id
_entity.type
_entity.pdbx_description
1 polymer ?
#
loop_
_entity_poly.entity_id
_entity_poly.type
_entity_poly.pdbx_seq_one_letter_code
_entity_poly.pdbx_strand_id
1 'polypeptide(L)'
;MTSPDLSAKNRMPQGRPEFSKSGQMFMSEGEMEENVDAFKVVFDALEYGWSLTIPCDVDMVRLFMSVLGLMLAMVGNRVDILDSSSAGVAKINKYDKMPSVVRDMVVKYFKSKGLDGRVEKLKMQEPKRLQLAWRDSAAVFDYGVITMRDMETYTGQALKQWECGLKKGDERAVNALRTKYCAAIVESDINEVKDKIRQLVKHSSG
;
A
#
# COMPACT_ATOMS: atom_id res chain seq x y z
N MET A 1 -33.28 -12.12 43.84
CA MET A 1 -32.53 -12.71 42.71
C MET A 1 -33.39 -12.58 41.47
N THR A 2 -33.07 -11.63 40.60
CA THR A 2 -33.63 -11.49 39.26
C THR A 2 -32.53 -10.86 38.40
N SER A 3 -32.02 -11.61 37.44
CA SER A 3 -30.96 -11.18 36.51
C SER A 3 -31.47 -10.10 35.55
N PRO A 4 -30.66 -9.11 35.16
CA PRO A 4 -30.98 -8.25 34.03
C PRO A 4 -30.67 -8.97 32.70
N ASP A 5 -31.64 -8.92 31.80
CA ASP A 5 -31.60 -9.36 30.41
C ASP A 5 -30.45 -8.69 29.63
N LEU A 6 -29.62 -9.50 28.98
CA LEU A 6 -28.44 -9.12 28.19
C LEU A 6 -28.72 -9.10 26.67
N SER A 7 -29.97 -9.05 26.22
CA SER A 7 -30.29 -9.14 24.78
C SER A 7 -30.14 -7.85 23.95
N ALA A 8 -29.69 -6.73 24.52
CA ALA A 8 -29.68 -5.44 23.81
C ALA A 8 -28.31 -4.95 23.26
N LYS A 9 -27.25 -5.76 23.27
CA LYS A 9 -25.93 -5.35 22.75
C LYS A 9 -25.41 -6.29 21.67
N ASN A 10 -26.08 -6.35 20.51
CA ASN A 10 -25.49 -6.81 19.25
C ASN A 10 -26.40 -6.54 18.04
N ARG A 11 -26.81 -5.27 17.85
CA ARG A 11 -27.33 -4.82 16.55
C ARG A 11 -26.29 -3.94 15.88
N MET A 12 -25.56 -4.53 14.94
CA MET A 12 -24.77 -3.77 13.97
C MET A 12 -25.73 -2.87 13.17
N PRO A 13 -25.40 -1.60 12.94
CA PRO A 13 -26.17 -0.80 12.00
C PRO A 13 -25.99 -1.40 10.60
N GLN A 14 -27.06 -1.99 10.06
CA GLN A 14 -27.14 -2.29 8.64
C GLN A 14 -27.42 -1.00 7.88
N GLY A 15 -26.37 -0.23 7.67
CA GLY A 15 -26.35 0.92 6.78
C GLY A 15 -25.13 0.78 5.87
N ARG A 16 -25.37 0.48 4.59
CA ARG A 16 -24.33 0.58 3.55
C ARG A 16 -23.87 2.05 3.51
N PRO A 17 -22.56 2.37 3.52
CA PRO A 17 -22.13 3.72 3.21
C PRO A 17 -22.63 4.06 1.80
N GLU A 18 -23.53 5.03 1.69
CA GLU A 18 -23.86 5.63 0.39
C GLU A 18 -22.66 6.44 -0.06
N PHE A 19 -21.91 5.90 -1.01
CA PHE A 19 -20.91 6.67 -1.72
C PHE A 19 -21.62 7.67 -2.63
N SER A 20 -21.48 8.95 -2.27
CA SER A 20 -21.73 10.07 -3.15
C SER A 20 -21.00 9.83 -4.48
N LYS A 21 -21.72 10.01 -5.59
CA LYS A 21 -21.19 9.93 -6.96
C LYS A 21 -20.10 10.99 -7.14
N SER A 22 -18.84 10.59 -7.10
CA SER A 22 -17.73 11.33 -7.70
C SER A 22 -16.93 10.35 -8.54
N GLY A 23 -17.21 10.36 -9.85
CA GLY A 23 -16.56 9.50 -10.82
C GLY A 23 -15.09 9.87 -11.07
N GLN A 24 -14.45 8.97 -11.82
CA GLN A 24 -13.15 9.12 -12.45
C GLN A 24 -11.94 9.10 -11.51
N MET A 25 -11.46 7.89 -11.22
CA MET A 25 -10.08 7.68 -10.77
C MET A 25 -9.26 7.02 -11.89
N PHE A 26 -9.21 7.67 -13.05
CA PHE A 26 -8.07 7.59 -13.95
C PHE A 26 -7.46 8.99 -13.94
N MET A 27 -6.42 9.17 -13.14
CA MET A 27 -5.69 10.43 -13.10
C MET A 27 -4.93 10.57 -14.41
N SER A 28 -5.54 11.24 -15.39
CA SER A 28 -4.77 11.98 -16.40
C SER A 28 -3.96 13.04 -15.67
N GLU A 29 -2.74 13.30 -16.13
CA GLU A 29 -1.91 14.42 -15.65
C GLU A 29 -2.73 15.72 -15.69
N GLY A 30 -3.22 16.14 -14.53
CA GLY A 30 -4.14 17.26 -14.40
C GLY A 30 -4.31 17.63 -12.93
N GLU A 31 -3.76 18.79 -12.59
CA GLU A 31 -4.02 19.63 -11.40
C GLU A 31 -4.36 18.88 -10.09
N MET A 32 -3.33 18.67 -9.25
CA MET A 32 -3.56 18.31 -7.85
C MET A 32 -4.36 19.42 -7.18
N GLU A 33 -5.53 19.07 -6.65
CA GLU A 33 -6.35 19.94 -5.81
C GLU A 33 -5.49 20.44 -4.64
N GLU A 34 -5.26 21.75 -4.58
CA GLU A 34 -4.18 22.39 -3.80
C GLU A 34 -4.41 22.39 -2.27
N ASN A 35 -5.36 21.58 -1.77
CA ASN A 35 -5.74 21.55 -0.36
C ASN A 35 -6.14 20.16 0.18
N VAL A 36 -5.64 19.08 -0.43
CA VAL A 36 -5.82 17.75 0.16
C VAL A 36 -4.94 17.62 1.40
N ASP A 37 -5.55 17.54 2.59
CA ASP A 37 -4.84 17.27 3.84
C ASP A 37 -4.14 15.89 3.73
N ALA A 38 -2.82 15.91 3.61
CA ALA A 38 -2.00 14.70 3.50
C ALA A 38 -2.22 13.75 4.69
N PHE A 39 -2.56 14.28 5.87
CA PHE A 39 -2.92 13.44 7.01
C PHE A 39 -4.22 12.68 6.76
N LYS A 40 -5.24 13.33 6.17
CA LYS A 40 -6.50 12.68 5.81
C LYS A 40 -6.30 11.56 4.80
N VAL A 41 -5.47 11.76 3.79
CA VAL A 41 -5.16 10.71 2.78
C VAL A 41 -4.54 9.49 3.44
N VAL A 42 -3.54 9.68 4.29
CA VAL A 42 -2.90 8.58 5.02
C VAL A 42 -3.88 7.91 5.97
N PHE A 43 -4.70 8.69 6.67
CA PHE A 43 -5.71 8.17 7.60
C PHE A 43 -6.75 7.31 6.87
N ASP A 44 -7.33 7.81 5.77
CA ASP A 44 -8.31 7.09 4.97
C ASP A 44 -7.73 5.80 4.39
N ALA A 45 -6.47 5.83 3.94
CA ALA A 45 -5.76 4.64 3.46
C ALA A 45 -5.55 3.60 4.58
N LEU A 46 -5.21 4.04 5.79
CA LEU A 46 -5.06 3.17 6.96
C LEU A 46 -6.39 2.57 7.39
N GLU A 47 -7.47 3.36 7.44
CA GLU A 47 -8.83 2.87 7.73
C GLU A 47 -9.28 1.85 6.69
N TYR A 48 -9.04 2.14 5.41
CA TYR A 48 -9.39 1.22 4.33
C TYR A 48 -8.62 -0.09 4.45
N GLY A 49 -7.30 -0.06 4.63
CA GLY A 49 -6.49 -1.26 4.85
C GLY A 49 -6.91 -2.05 6.09
N TRP A 50 -7.26 -1.36 7.16
CA TRP A 50 -7.81 -1.95 8.39
C TRP A 50 -9.15 -2.65 8.15
N SER A 51 -9.97 -2.13 7.24
CA SER A 51 -11.27 -2.72 6.89
C SER A 51 -11.18 -3.97 6.00
N LEU A 52 -10.11 -4.10 5.21
CA LEU A 52 -9.90 -5.21 4.27
C LEU A 52 -9.11 -6.38 4.85
N THR A 53 -8.35 -6.15 5.92
CA THR A 53 -7.51 -7.18 6.55
C THR A 53 -8.24 -7.79 7.73
N ILE A 54 -8.27 -9.13 7.79
CA ILE A 54 -8.57 -9.85 9.04
C ILE A 54 -7.53 -9.36 10.07
N PRO A 55 -7.89 -9.09 11.35
CA PRO A 55 -7.01 -8.49 12.37
C PRO A 55 -5.80 -9.35 12.78
N CYS A 56 -5.30 -10.23 11.91
CA CYS A 56 -4.35 -11.30 12.22
C CYS A 56 -2.93 -11.08 11.68
N ASP A 57 -2.59 -9.90 11.17
CA ASP A 57 -1.17 -9.52 11.03
C ASP A 57 -0.93 -8.10 11.56
N VAL A 58 -1.15 -7.97 12.86
CA VAL A 58 -1.20 -6.70 13.59
C VAL A 58 0.16 -5.97 13.67
N ASP A 59 1.25 -6.55 13.19
CA ASP A 59 2.57 -5.95 13.28
C ASP A 59 3.08 -5.33 11.96
N MET A 60 2.32 -5.39 10.86
CA MET A 60 2.74 -4.85 9.56
C MET A 60 1.77 -3.83 8.97
N VAL A 61 2.29 -2.65 8.62
CA VAL A 61 1.57 -1.64 7.83
C VAL A 61 2.38 -1.32 6.57
N ARG A 62 1.76 -1.41 5.39
CA ARG A 62 2.39 -1.08 4.11
C ARG A 62 1.65 0.10 3.48
N LEU A 63 2.39 1.16 3.13
CA LEU A 63 1.85 2.32 2.42
C LEU A 63 2.57 2.46 1.08
N PHE A 64 1.80 2.49 -0.01
CA PHE A 64 2.31 2.76 -1.35
C PHE A 64 2.29 4.26 -1.61
N MET A 65 3.43 4.82 -2.00
CA MET A 65 3.52 6.22 -2.43
C MET A 65 3.79 6.25 -3.94
N SER A 66 2.71 6.16 -4.71
CA SER A 66 2.71 6.00 -6.17
C SER A 66 3.55 7.06 -6.90
N VAL A 67 3.45 8.32 -6.47
CA VAL A 67 4.18 9.47 -7.03
C VAL A 67 5.71 9.30 -6.95
N LEU A 68 6.19 8.48 -6.02
CA LEU A 68 7.62 8.29 -5.76
C LEU A 68 8.12 6.86 -6.05
N GLY A 69 7.23 5.96 -6.50
CA GLY A 69 7.55 4.55 -6.76
C GLY A 69 8.14 3.83 -5.55
N LEU A 70 7.77 4.24 -4.33
CA LEU A 70 8.28 3.69 -3.08
C LEU A 70 7.17 3.07 -2.24
N MET A 71 7.56 2.08 -1.45
CA MET A 71 6.72 1.49 -0.42
C MET A 71 7.37 1.71 0.95
N LEU A 72 6.58 2.23 1.89
CA LEU A 72 6.96 2.30 3.29
C LEU A 72 6.34 1.12 4.04
N ALA A 73 7.17 0.25 4.59
CA ALA A 73 6.76 -0.90 5.38
C ALA A 73 7.14 -0.68 6.85
N MET A 74 6.14 -0.57 7.71
CA MET A 74 6.32 -0.56 9.16
C MET A 74 6.12 -1.98 9.65
N VAL A 75 7.17 -2.63 10.15
CA VAL A 75 7.11 -4.02 10.60
C VAL A 75 7.67 -4.16 12.00
N GLY A 76 6.81 -4.52 12.95
CA GLY A 76 7.14 -4.60 14.37
C GLY A 76 7.66 -3.26 14.91
N ASN A 77 8.99 -3.15 15.04
CA ASN A 77 9.69 -1.95 15.51
C ASN A 77 10.60 -1.34 14.43
N ARG A 78 10.34 -1.58 13.14
CA ARG A 78 11.16 -1.04 12.04
C ARG A 78 10.31 -0.27 11.06
N VAL A 79 10.95 0.68 10.39
CA VAL A 79 10.39 1.42 9.26
C VAL A 79 11.31 1.18 8.07
N ASP A 80 10.91 0.31 7.17
CA ASP A 80 11.69 -0.11 6.01
C ASP A 80 11.17 0.61 4.75
N ILE A 81 12.06 1.27 4.02
CA ILE A 81 11.77 1.87 2.72
C ILE A 81 12.19 0.88 1.64
N LEU A 82 11.22 0.42 0.86
CA LEU A 82 11.43 -0.38 -0.32
C LEU A 82 11.37 0.55 -1.54
N ASP A 83 12.50 0.70 -2.20
CA ASP A 83 12.66 1.50 -3.41
C ASP A 83 13.37 0.67 -4.45
N SER A 84 12.70 0.44 -5.58
CA SER A 84 13.22 -0.34 -6.69
C SER A 84 14.13 0.48 -7.62
N SER A 85 14.24 1.80 -7.42
CA SER A 85 15.21 2.61 -8.18
C SER A 85 16.64 2.29 -7.77
N SER A 86 17.52 2.22 -8.75
CA SER A 86 18.95 1.99 -8.55
C SER A 86 19.75 3.27 -8.30
N ALA A 87 19.10 4.45 -8.31
CA ALA A 87 19.78 5.73 -8.25
C ALA A 87 20.79 5.68 -7.10
N GLY A 88 22.08 5.91 -7.42
CA GLY A 88 23.25 5.54 -6.61
C GLY A 88 23.40 6.26 -5.27
N VAL A 89 22.33 6.86 -4.77
CA VAL A 89 22.34 7.63 -3.54
C VAL A 89 21.98 6.68 -2.39
N ALA A 90 23.01 6.30 -1.63
CA ALA A 90 22.89 5.62 -0.34
C ALA A 90 22.12 6.46 0.72
N LYS A 91 21.74 7.70 0.41
CA LYS A 91 21.07 8.59 1.35
C LYS A 91 19.57 8.60 1.09
N ILE A 92 18.83 8.26 2.15
CA ILE A 92 17.44 8.62 2.37
C ILE A 92 17.07 10.05 1.91
N ASN A 93 18.06 10.96 1.81
CA ASN A 93 17.97 12.31 1.25
C ASN A 93 17.21 12.42 -0.09
N LYS A 94 17.15 11.36 -0.92
CA LYS A 94 16.27 11.34 -2.12
C LYS A 94 14.82 11.71 -1.76
N TYR A 95 14.38 11.31 -0.58
CA TYR A 95 13.01 11.48 -0.08
C TYR A 95 12.90 12.58 0.98
N ASP A 96 13.99 13.31 1.24
CA ASP A 96 14.09 14.32 2.29
C ASP A 96 13.50 13.81 3.62
N LYS A 97 12.56 14.54 4.23
CA LYS A 97 11.88 14.17 5.47
C LYS A 97 10.63 13.33 5.26
N MET A 98 10.25 13.05 4.01
CA MET A 98 8.95 12.41 3.68
C MET A 98 8.74 11.07 4.40
N PRO A 99 9.70 10.13 4.44
CA PRO A 99 9.49 8.86 5.14
C PRO A 99 9.24 9.06 6.65
N SER A 100 9.90 10.05 7.25
CA SER A 100 9.71 10.43 8.65
C SER A 100 8.35 11.09 8.87
N VAL A 101 7.91 11.95 7.95
CA VAL A 101 6.57 12.57 7.99
C VAL A 101 5.47 11.50 7.91
N VAL A 102 5.57 10.54 6.99
CA VAL A 102 4.59 9.46 6.87
C VAL A 102 4.58 8.58 8.12
N ARG A 103 5.75 8.23 8.66
CA ARG A 103 5.85 7.55 9.97
C ARG A 103 5.12 8.34 11.06
N ASP A 104 5.37 9.65 11.15
CA ASP A 104 4.76 10.49 12.19
C ASP A 104 3.23 10.60 12.03
N MET A 105 2.72 10.60 10.79
CA MET A 105 1.29 10.49 10.51
C MET A 105 0.71 9.17 10.99
N VAL A 106 1.41 8.04 10.78
CA VAL A 106 0.99 6.73 11.28
C VAL A 106 1.05 6.66 12.81
N VAL A 107 2.06 7.28 13.44
CA VAL A 107 2.14 7.40 14.90
C VAL A 107 0.94 8.18 15.45
N LYS A 108 0.57 9.30 14.81
CA LYS A 108 -0.63 10.07 15.16
C LYS A 108 -1.90 9.24 14.98
N TYR A 109 -2.00 8.45 13.91
CA TYR A 109 -3.09 7.51 13.69
C TYR A 109 -3.19 6.49 14.84
N PHE A 110 -2.10 5.79 15.18
CA PHE A 110 -2.09 4.83 16.29
C PHE A 110 -2.45 5.46 17.63
N LYS A 111 -1.96 6.67 17.91
CA LYS A 111 -2.33 7.42 19.10
C LYS A 111 -3.84 7.72 19.14
N SER A 112 -4.43 8.13 18.01
CA SER A 112 -5.88 8.39 17.92
C SER A 112 -6.75 7.14 18.13
N LYS A 113 -6.18 5.95 17.91
CA LYS A 113 -6.83 4.65 18.12
C LYS A 113 -6.54 4.03 19.49
N GLY A 114 -5.77 4.70 20.36
CA GLY A 114 -5.37 4.16 21.67
C GLY A 114 -4.36 3.01 21.60
N LEU A 115 -3.55 2.94 20.53
CA LEU A 115 -2.56 1.89 20.31
C LEU A 115 -1.18 2.29 20.85
N ASP A 116 -1.10 2.68 22.12
CA ASP A 116 0.11 3.24 22.75
C ASP A 116 1.33 2.32 22.64
N GLY A 117 1.13 1.00 22.76
CA GLY A 117 2.21 0.02 22.59
C GLY A 117 2.87 0.07 21.20
N ARG A 118 2.13 0.46 20.15
CA ARG A 118 2.69 0.66 18.80
C ARG A 118 3.34 2.01 18.63
N VAL A 119 2.77 3.05 19.26
CA VAL A 119 3.37 4.39 19.30
C VAL A 119 4.78 4.31 19.87
N GLU A 120 4.97 3.63 21.00
CA GLU A 120 6.29 3.48 21.62
C GLU A 120 7.29 2.73 20.75
N LYS A 121 6.84 1.68 20.05
CA LYS A 121 7.69 0.92 19.13
C LYS A 121 8.16 1.73 17.93
N LEU A 122 7.31 2.63 17.41
CA LEU A 122 7.52 3.28 16.11
C LEU A 122 8.08 4.71 16.19
N LYS A 123 7.75 5.47 17.25
CA LYS A 123 8.05 6.91 17.33
C LYS A 123 9.54 7.28 17.28
N MET A 124 10.42 6.34 17.67
CA MET A 124 11.88 6.54 17.66
C MET A 124 12.58 5.85 16.49
N GLN A 125 11.83 5.20 15.60
CA GLN A 125 12.42 4.41 14.53
C GLN A 125 12.69 5.29 13.31
N GLU A 126 13.96 5.34 12.92
CA GLU A 126 14.35 6.04 11.71
C GLU A 126 14.08 5.17 10.48
N PRO A 127 13.40 5.72 9.45
CA PRO A 127 13.19 5.01 8.20
C PRO A 127 14.51 4.57 7.56
N LYS A 128 14.58 3.31 7.13
CA LYS A 128 15.78 2.71 6.56
C LYS A 128 15.50 2.19 5.16
N ARG A 129 16.22 2.70 4.17
CA ARG A 129 16.17 2.17 2.80
C ARG A 129 16.87 0.82 2.72
N LEU A 130 16.12 -0.20 2.34
CA LEU A 130 16.64 -1.54 2.15
C LEU A 130 17.44 -1.62 0.84
N GLN A 131 18.52 -2.40 0.88
CA GLN A 131 19.36 -2.61 -0.29
C GLN A 131 18.91 -3.87 -1.04
N LEU A 132 17.86 -3.74 -1.86
CA LEU A 132 17.28 -4.85 -2.62
C LEU A 132 18.24 -5.33 -3.73
N ALA A 133 18.39 -6.64 -3.89
CA ALA A 133 19.35 -7.25 -4.81
C ALA A 133 18.90 -7.21 -6.29
N TRP A 134 17.58 -7.10 -6.52
CA TRP A 134 16.96 -7.07 -7.85
C TRP A 134 16.78 -5.65 -8.43
N ARG A 135 17.35 -4.62 -7.79
CA ARG A 135 17.29 -3.24 -8.31
C ARG A 135 18.02 -3.13 -9.65
N ASP A 136 17.35 -2.52 -10.61
CA ASP A 136 17.89 -2.25 -11.93
C ASP A 136 17.78 -0.77 -12.30
N SER A 137 18.88 -0.20 -12.77
CA SER A 137 18.99 1.19 -13.21
C SER A 137 18.39 1.47 -14.56
N ALA A 138 18.28 0.44 -15.39
CA ALA A 138 17.74 0.56 -16.73
C ALA A 138 16.21 0.45 -16.76
N ALA A 139 15.60 -0.12 -15.72
CA ALA A 139 14.18 -0.49 -15.69
C ALA A 139 13.28 0.64 -15.16
N VAL A 140 13.32 1.82 -15.80
CA VAL A 140 12.61 3.04 -15.34
C VAL A 140 11.08 2.88 -15.30
N PHE A 141 10.51 1.92 -16.03
CA PHE A 141 9.06 1.71 -16.14
C PHE A 141 8.52 0.56 -15.27
N ASP A 142 9.37 -0.12 -14.51
CA ASP A 142 8.99 -1.36 -13.81
C ASP A 142 8.74 -1.18 -12.31
N TYR A 143 8.89 0.03 -11.79
CA TYR A 143 8.77 0.31 -10.36
C TYR A 143 7.42 -0.11 -9.77
N GLY A 144 6.31 0.08 -10.51
CA GLY A 144 4.98 -0.35 -10.07
C GLY A 144 4.88 -1.87 -9.93
N VAL A 145 5.34 -2.62 -10.93
CA VAL A 145 5.32 -4.09 -10.93
C VAL A 145 6.22 -4.65 -9.83
N ILE A 146 7.43 -4.10 -9.68
CA ILE A 146 8.36 -4.51 -8.62
C ILE A 146 7.78 -4.19 -7.25
N THR A 147 7.20 -3.00 -7.06
CA THR A 147 6.62 -2.62 -5.77
C THR A 147 5.41 -3.48 -5.40
N MET A 148 4.54 -3.83 -6.35
CA MET A 148 3.44 -4.77 -6.09
C MET A 148 3.98 -6.15 -5.68
N ARG A 149 5.08 -6.61 -6.30
CA ARG A 149 5.72 -7.87 -5.92
C ARG A 149 6.36 -7.82 -4.53
N ASP A 150 6.94 -6.67 -4.20
CA ASP A 150 7.47 -6.42 -2.87
C ASP A 150 6.36 -6.43 -1.82
N MET A 151 5.19 -5.86 -2.12
CA MET A 151 4.00 -5.95 -1.25
C MET A 151 3.50 -7.38 -1.09
N GLU A 152 3.49 -8.20 -2.14
CA GLU A 152 3.08 -9.61 -2.04
C GLU A 152 4.02 -10.43 -1.14
N THR A 153 5.34 -10.17 -1.21
CA THR A 153 6.35 -11.10 -0.68
C THR A 153 7.09 -10.61 0.55
N TYR A 154 7.11 -9.30 0.84
CA TYR A 154 7.81 -8.76 1.99
C TYR A 154 6.96 -8.82 3.24
N THR A 155 7.31 -9.66 4.21
CA THR A 155 6.65 -9.78 5.52
C THR A 155 7.57 -9.37 6.67
N GLY A 156 8.61 -8.57 6.40
CA GLY A 156 9.58 -8.15 7.42
C GLY A 156 10.74 -9.11 7.69
N GLN A 157 10.91 -10.14 6.86
CA GLN A 157 12.07 -11.03 6.91
C GLN A 157 13.38 -10.27 6.60
N ALA A 158 14.51 -10.83 7.05
CA ALA A 158 15.82 -10.28 6.70
C ALA A 158 16.08 -10.38 5.18
N LEU A 159 16.80 -9.40 4.61
CA LEU A 159 17.09 -9.36 3.16
C LEU A 159 17.70 -10.67 2.61
N LYS A 160 18.56 -11.33 3.38
CA LYS A 160 19.20 -12.61 2.98
C LYS A 160 18.23 -13.79 2.92
N GLN A 161 17.06 -13.67 3.54
CA GLN A 161 16.02 -14.70 3.61
C GLN A 161 14.83 -14.33 2.71
N TRP A 162 14.85 -13.16 2.09
CA TRP A 162 13.74 -12.69 1.29
C TRP A 162 13.84 -13.21 -0.15
N GLU A 163 13.09 -14.27 -0.40
CA GLU A 163 12.87 -14.83 -1.73
C GLU A 163 11.72 -14.10 -2.43
N CYS A 164 11.98 -12.94 -3.04
CA CYS A 164 10.96 -12.20 -3.80
C CYS A 164 10.68 -12.82 -5.18
N GLY A 165 11.59 -13.66 -5.68
CA GLY A 165 11.52 -14.29 -7.00
C GLY A 165 11.95 -13.39 -8.17
N LEU A 166 12.54 -12.22 -7.89
CA LEU A 166 13.10 -11.31 -8.89
C LEU A 166 14.63 -11.37 -8.89
N LYS A 167 15.22 -11.20 -10.07
CA LYS A 167 16.65 -11.00 -10.27
C LYS A 167 16.85 -9.71 -11.07
N LYS A 168 17.99 -9.05 -10.86
CA LYS A 168 18.38 -7.86 -11.62
C LYS A 168 18.42 -8.20 -13.12
N GLY A 169 17.78 -7.39 -13.95
CA GLY A 169 17.72 -7.58 -15.40
C GLY A 169 16.82 -8.72 -15.89
N ASP A 170 16.04 -9.37 -15.01
CA ASP A 170 15.11 -10.44 -15.42
C ASP A 170 13.80 -9.88 -15.98
N GLU A 171 13.88 -9.35 -17.20
CA GLU A 171 12.74 -8.77 -17.91
C GLU A 171 11.60 -9.79 -18.09
N ARG A 172 11.92 -11.08 -18.24
CA ARG A 172 10.92 -12.14 -18.41
C ARG A 172 10.07 -12.30 -17.16
N ALA A 173 10.71 -12.33 -15.98
CA ALA A 173 9.99 -12.39 -14.70
C ALA A 173 9.13 -11.14 -14.48
N VAL A 174 9.66 -9.96 -14.78
CA VAL A 174 8.92 -8.69 -14.65
C VAL A 174 7.73 -8.65 -15.61
N ASN A 175 7.90 -9.05 -16.86
CA ASN A 175 6.82 -9.10 -17.85
C ASN A 175 5.71 -10.06 -17.43
N ALA A 176 6.06 -11.24 -16.91
CA ALA A 176 5.09 -12.20 -16.40
C ALA A 176 4.27 -11.63 -15.22
N LEU A 177 4.93 -10.92 -14.29
CA LEU A 177 4.24 -10.23 -13.20
C LEU A 177 3.37 -9.08 -13.71
N ARG A 178 3.83 -8.32 -14.71
CA ARG A 178 3.03 -7.25 -15.33
C ARG A 178 1.74 -7.83 -15.89
N THR A 179 1.81 -8.91 -16.67
CA THR A 179 0.62 -9.59 -17.19
C THR A 179 -0.28 -10.08 -16.07
N LYS A 180 0.27 -10.71 -15.02
CA LYS A 180 -0.48 -11.17 -13.84
C LYS A 180 -1.25 -10.02 -13.18
N TYR A 181 -0.57 -8.93 -12.87
CA TYR A 181 -1.17 -7.79 -12.15
C TYR A 181 -2.17 -7.03 -13.02
N CYS A 182 -1.87 -6.81 -14.30
CA CYS A 182 -2.83 -6.21 -15.23
C CYS A 182 -4.10 -7.04 -15.34
N ALA A 183 -3.99 -8.36 -15.48
CA ALA A 183 -5.15 -9.25 -15.52
C ALA A 183 -5.97 -9.16 -14.22
N ALA A 184 -5.31 -9.18 -13.05
CA ALA A 184 -5.98 -9.06 -11.76
C ALA A 184 -6.70 -7.71 -11.58
N ILE A 185 -6.09 -6.60 -12.01
CA ILE A 185 -6.71 -5.26 -11.95
C ILE A 185 -7.91 -5.18 -12.88
N VAL A 186 -7.75 -5.63 -14.13
CA VAL A 186 -8.83 -5.60 -15.13
C VAL A 186 -10.03 -6.43 -14.68
N GLU A 187 -9.78 -7.60 -14.11
CA GLU A 187 -10.82 -8.53 -13.65
C GLU A 187 -11.30 -8.27 -12.21
N SER A 188 -10.79 -7.26 -11.52
CA SER A 188 -11.23 -6.93 -10.15
C SER A 188 -12.67 -6.45 -10.11
N ASP A 189 -13.46 -6.87 -9.11
CA ASP A 189 -14.85 -6.39 -8.94
C ASP A 189 -14.95 -4.91 -8.54
N ILE A 190 -13.85 -4.33 -8.04
CA ILE A 190 -13.75 -2.90 -7.72
C ILE A 190 -13.51 -2.07 -8.99
N ASN A 191 -13.09 -2.71 -10.09
CA ASN A 191 -12.87 -2.01 -11.35
C ASN A 191 -14.21 -1.63 -12.00
N GLU A 192 -14.63 -0.38 -11.81
CA GLU A 192 -15.90 0.16 -12.35
C GLU A 192 -16.00 0.09 -13.88
N VAL A 193 -14.86 -0.05 -14.59
CA VAL A 193 -14.83 -0.18 -16.05
C VAL A 193 -14.68 -1.62 -16.54
N LYS A 194 -14.69 -2.63 -15.64
CA LYS A 194 -14.54 -4.05 -15.97
C LYS A 194 -15.49 -4.53 -17.05
N ASP A 195 -16.78 -4.22 -16.93
CA ASP A 195 -17.79 -4.68 -17.90
C ASP A 195 -17.62 -4.03 -19.27
N LYS A 196 -17.20 -2.76 -19.32
CA LYS A 196 -16.87 -2.07 -20.57
C LYS A 196 -15.68 -2.73 -21.26
N ILE A 197 -14.63 -3.05 -20.51
CA ILE A 197 -13.45 -3.75 -21.04
C ILE A 197 -13.85 -5.11 -21.62
N ARG A 198 -14.67 -5.89 -20.91
CA ARG A 198 -15.15 -7.20 -21.36
C ARG A 198 -15.97 -7.13 -22.65
N GLN A 199 -16.79 -6.10 -22.82
CA GLN A 199 -17.54 -5.88 -24.06
C GLN A 199 -16.61 -5.57 -25.23
N LEU A 200 -15.62 -4.70 -25.04
CA LEU A 200 -14.65 -4.35 -26.10
C LEU A 200 -13.86 -5.57 -26.60
N VAL A 201 -13.37 -6.42 -25.69
CA VAL A 201 -12.61 -7.63 -26.07
C VAL A 201 -13.46 -8.60 -26.90
N LYS A 202 -14.74 -8.76 -26.55
CA LYS A 202 -15.66 -9.61 -27.33
C LYS A 202 -15.87 -9.10 -28.75
N HIS A 203 -15.89 -7.78 -28.96
CA HIS A 203 -16.01 -7.17 -30.29
C HIS A 203 -14.70 -7.19 -31.09
N SER A 204 -13.55 -7.32 -30.44
CA SER A 204 -12.23 -7.36 -31.10
C SER A 204 -11.83 -8.78 -31.55
N SER A 205 -12.56 -9.79 -31.07
CA SER A 205 -12.30 -11.21 -31.34
C SER A 205 -13.21 -11.79 -32.44
N GLY A 206 -13.92 -10.93 -33.16
CA GLY A 206 -14.84 -11.27 -34.26
C GLY A 206 -14.27 -10.92 -35.63
#